data_AF-A0A929KGR9-F1
#
_entry.id   AF-A0A929KGR9-F1
#
_cell.length_a   1.000
_cell.length_b   1.000
_cell.length_c   1.000
_cell.angle_alpha   90.00
_cell.angle_beta   90.00
_cell.angle_gamma   90.00
#
_symmetry.space_group_name_H-M   'P 1'
#
loop_
_entity.id
_entity.type
_entity.pdbx_description
1 polymer ?
#
loop_
_entity_poly.entity_id
_entity_poly.type
_entity_poly.pdbx_seq_one_letter_code
_entity_poly.pdbx_strand_id
1 'polypeptide(L)' 'MTEHEFLTYCKSQISGPLKEEDIITMLTAWGSIKYTQGYQLGIEAQSNTADEDKYPDEE' A
#
# COMPACT_ATOMS: atom_id res chain seq x y z
N MET A 1 -1.43 -4.97 7.52
CA MET A 1 -0.01 -5.31 7.35
C MET A 1 0.83 -4.07 7.62
N THR A 2 1.79 -4.20 8.53
CA THR A 2 2.86 -3.26 8.86
C THR A 2 4.18 -3.72 8.22
N GLU A 3 5.22 -2.88 8.25
CA GLU A 3 6.54 -3.24 7.70
C GLU A 3 7.12 -4.49 8.38
N HIS A 4 7.01 -4.56 9.72
CA HIS A 4 7.50 -5.68 10.50
C HIS A 4 6.79 -7.00 10.15
N GLU A 5 5.47 -6.95 9.97
CA GLU A 5 4.68 -8.11 9.53
C GLU A 5 5.06 -8.56 8.12
N PHE A 6 5.27 -7.60 7.20
CA PHE A 6 5.72 -7.89 5.85
C PHE A 6 7.11 -8.54 5.82
N LEU A 7 8.07 -7.99 6.56
CA LEU A 7 9.41 -8.58 6.66
C LEU A 7 9.37 -9.98 7.27
N THR A 8 8.55 -10.18 8.31
CA THR A 8 8.35 -11.50 8.92
C THR A 8 7.76 -12.49 7.91
N TYR A 9 6.77 -12.06 7.13
CA TYR A 9 6.20 -12.84 6.04
C TYR A 9 7.27 -13.22 5.02
N CYS A 10 8.02 -12.27 4.46
CA CYS A 10 9.06 -12.56 3.47
C CYS A 10 10.12 -13.55 4.01
N LYS A 11 10.56 -13.37 5.26
CA LYS A 11 11.52 -14.28 5.90
C LYS A 11 10.97 -15.69 6.05
N SER A 12 9.66 -15.86 6.28
CA SER A 12 9.03 -17.17 6.37
C SER A 12 8.99 -17.94 5.04
N GLN A 13 9.06 -17.23 3.90
CA GLN A 13 8.98 -17.81 2.56
C GLN A 13 10.36 -18.19 2.00
N ILE A 14 11.44 -17.70 2.60
CA ILE A 14 12.80 -17.87 2.10
C ILE A 14 13.51 -18.94 2.93
N SER A 15 14.05 -19.94 2.25
CA SER A 15 14.93 -20.93 2.87
C SER A 15 16.39 -20.58 2.59
N GLY A 16 17.21 -20.45 3.65
CA GLY A 16 18.65 -20.20 3.55
C GLY A 16 19.10 -18.92 4.26
N PRO A 17 20.41 -18.63 4.24
CA PRO A 17 20.96 -17.43 4.85
C PRO A 17 20.49 -16.19 4.09
N LEU A 18 19.87 -15.26 4.81
CA LEU A 18 19.49 -13.95 4.28
C LEU A 18 20.71 -13.05 4.18
N LYS A 19 20.87 -12.43 3.01
CA LYS A 19 21.86 -11.39 2.80
C LYS A 19 21.25 -10.02 3.00
N GLU A 20 22.10 -9.01 3.15
CA GLU A 20 21.67 -7.62 3.31
C GLU A 20 20.89 -7.14 2.07
N GLU A 21 21.29 -7.56 0.88
CA GLU A 21 20.62 -7.23 -0.37
C GLU A 21 19.18 -7.76 -0.43
N ASP A 22 18.92 -8.91 0.22
CA ASP A 22 17.57 -9.47 0.32
C ASP A 22 16.68 -8.56 1.19
N ILE A 23 17.22 -8.04 2.29
CA ILE A 23 16.50 -7.10 3.19
C ILE A 23 16.20 -5.79 2.46
N ILE A 24 17.17 -5.23 1.74
CA ILE A 24 16.99 -4.00 0.94
C ILE A 24 15.89 -4.22 -0.12
N THR A 25 15.89 -5.39 -0.77
CA THR A 25 14.88 -5.75 -1.77
C THR A 25 13.49 -5.85 -1.15
N MET A 26 13.36 -6.50 0.02
CA MET A 26 12.09 -6.58 0.75
C MET A 26 11.57 -5.18 1.11
N LEU A 27 12.41 -4.33 1.69
CA LEU A 27 12.02 -2.97 2.09
C LEU A 27 11.63 -2.10 0.88
N THR A 28 12.35 -2.25 -0.24
CA THR A 28 12.02 -1.55 -1.48
C THR A 28 10.65 -1.99 -2.00
N ALA A 29 10.39 -3.30 -2.04
CA ALA A 29 9.10 -3.86 -2.44
C ALA A 29 7.96 -3.35 -1.54
N TRP A 30 8.18 -3.32 -0.22
CA TRP A 30 7.23 -2.76 0.74
C TRP A 30 6.89 -1.30 0.45
N GLY A 31 7.90 -0.46 0.21
CA GLY A 31 7.73 0.95 -0.14
C GLY A 31 6.88 1.13 -1.40
N SER A 32 7.15 0.36 -2.46
CA SER A 32 6.36 0.39 -3.69
C SER A 32 4.90 -0.01 -3.46
N ILE A 33 4.66 -1.07 -2.68
CA ILE A 33 3.29 -1.51 -2.33
C ILE A 33 2.54 -0.38 -1.62
N LYS A 34 3.18 0.29 -0.65
CA LYS A 34 2.55 1.39 0.10
C LYS A 34 2.28 2.62 -0.75
N TYR A 35 3.20 2.96 -1.63
CA TYR A 35 3.00 4.05 -2.58
C TYR A 35 1.78 3.79 -3.47
N THR A 36 1.67 2.60 -4.08
CA THR A 36 0.54 2.24 -4.92
C THR A 36 -0.78 2.21 -4.15
N GLN A 37 -0.80 1.65 -2.94
CA GLN A 37 -1.98 1.67 -2.07
C GLN A 37 -2.43 3.09 -1.74
N GLY A 38 -1.50 3.97 -1.36
CA GLY A 38 -1.81 5.37 -1.06
C GLY A 38 -2.33 6.13 -2.26
N TYR A 39 -1.75 5.89 -3.44
CA TYR A 39 -2.22 6.49 -4.69
C TYR A 39 -3.65 6.06 -5.03
N GLN A 40 -3.96 4.76 -4.97
CA GLN A 40 -5.31 4.25 -5.22
C GLN A 40 -6.35 4.82 -4.27
N LEU A 41 -6.05 4.84 -2.96
CA LEU A 41 -6.93 5.44 -1.96
C LEU A 41 -7.17 6.94 -2.21
N GLY A 42 -6.14 7.68 -2.67
CA GLY A 42 -6.28 9.08 -3.05
C GLY A 42 -7.22 9.28 -4.24
N ILE A 43 -7.14 8.41 -5.24
CA ILE A 43 -8.06 8.43 -6.39
C ILE A 43 -9.48 8.08 -5.98
N GLU A 44 -9.67 7.04 -5.16
CA GLU A 44 -10.98 6.64 -4.64
C GLU A 44 -11.63 7.73 -3.76
N ALA A 45 -10.83 8.41 -2.94
CA ALA A 45 -11.31 9.54 -2.14
C ALA A 45 -11.80 10.69 -3.04
N GLN A 46 -11.06 11.01 -4.11
CA GLN A 46 -11.46 12.03 -5.07
C GLN A 46 -12.70 11.64 -5.88
N SER A 47 -12.84 10.37 -6.28
CA SER A 47 -14.04 9.92 -6.99
C SER A 47 -15.28 9.98 -6.11
N ASN A 48 -15.17 9.66 -4.82
CA ASN A 48 -16.32 9.71 -3.90
C ASN A 48 -16.75 11.16 -3.59
N THR A 49 -15.82 12.11 -3.53
CA THR A 49 -16.18 13.54 -3.37
C THR A 49 -16.87 14.15 -4.59
N ALA A 50 -16.73 13.56 -5.78
CA ALA A 50 -17.37 14.08 -6.99
C ALA A 50 -18.85 13.69 -7.12
N ASP A 51 -19.32 12.68 -6.37
CA ASP A 51 -20.71 12.22 -6.40
C ASP A 51 -21.61 12.88 -5.33
N GLU A 52 -21.05 13.45 -4.26
CA GLU A 52 -21.84 14.13 -3.20
C GLU A 52 -22.31 15.55 -3.56
N ASP A 53 -21.75 16.19 -4.60
CA ASP A 53 -22.09 17.56 -5.02
C ASP A 53 -23.17 17.64 -6.13
N LYS A 54 -23.83 16.53 -6.48
CA LYS A 54 -24.87 16.54 -7.52
C LYS A 54 -26.27 16.57 -6.89
N TYR A 55 -26.87 17.76 -6.98
CA TYR A 55 -28.24 18.18 -6.64
C TYR A 55 -28.45 18.71 -5.21
N PRO A 56 -28.41 20.04 -4.99
CA PRO A 56 -29.26 20.62 -3.96
C PRO A 56 -30.72 20.42 -4.38
N ASP A 57 -31.53 19.83 -3.51
CA ASP A 57 -32.98 19.78 -3.64
C ASP A 57 -33.51 21.20 -3.90
N GLU A 58 -34.15 21.41 -5.05
CA GLU A 58 -34.93 22.62 -5.33
C GLU A 58 -36.22 22.53 -4.49
N GLU A 59 -36.29 23.28 -3.38
CA GLU A 59 -37.52 23.57 -2.61
C GLU A 59 -38.04 24.98 -2.89
#